data_AF-A0A0F7S398-F1
#
_entry.id   AF-A0A0F7S398-F1
#
_cell.length_a   1.000
_cell.length_b   1.000
_cell.length_c   1.000
_cell.angle_alpha   90.00
_cell.angle_beta   90.00
_cell.angle_gamma   90.00
#
_symmetry.space_group_name_H-M   'P 1'
#
loop_
_entity.id
_entity.type
_entity.pdbx_description
1 polymer ?
#
loop_
_entity_poly.entity_id
_entity_poly.type
_entity_poly.pdbx_seq_one_letter_code
_entity_poly.pdbx_strand_id
1 'polypeptide(L)'
;MVFYGLDNNVYPRDDLRVNGEKHVASGRITPAQLRRLKRWEAAHYNAVENLAIFIGAILSLQFSGASNRLVNRVAGTYLAARAAFALLYITVEDPKLAWGRTIAWWTGNITCIYGLVQAAKQLNHGVAAGTTAV
;
A
#
# COMPACT_ATOMS: atom_id res chain seq x y z
N MET A 1 10.03 16.57 1.73
CA MET A 1 9.59 17.90 1.30
C MET A 1 10.26 18.97 2.15
N VAL A 2 10.06 18.96 3.47
CA VAL A 2 10.70 19.89 4.43
C VAL A 2 12.23 20.00 4.28
N PHE A 3 12.95 18.88 4.19
CA PHE A 3 14.41 18.88 4.04
C PHE A 3 14.93 19.53 2.74
N TYR A 4 14.07 19.72 1.74
CA TYR A 4 14.40 20.37 0.47
C TYR A 4 13.90 21.82 0.41
N GLY A 5 13.37 22.38 1.50
CA GLY A 5 12.72 23.69 1.50
C GLY A 5 11.48 23.72 0.59
N LEU A 6 10.78 22.58 0.51
CA LEU A 6 9.45 22.43 -0.09
C LEU A 6 8.47 22.34 1.08
N ASP A 7 8.00 23.48 1.56
CA ASP A 7 7.30 23.64 2.82
C ASP A 7 6.05 24.52 2.70
N ASN A 8 5.39 24.51 1.53
CA ASN A 8 4.12 25.21 1.36
C ASN A 8 3.02 24.53 2.19
N ASN A 9 2.75 25.09 3.36
CA ASN A 9 1.72 24.56 4.25
C ASN A 9 0.28 24.93 3.81
N VAL A 10 0.12 25.80 2.81
CA VAL A 10 -1.21 26.19 2.31
C VAL A 10 -1.74 25.12 1.34
N TYR A 11 -0.90 24.66 0.41
CA TYR A 11 -1.23 23.62 -0.57
C TYR A 11 -0.07 22.64 -0.75
N PRO A 12 0.21 21.76 0.24
CA PRO A 12 1.40 20.90 0.21
C PRO A 12 1.44 19.91 -0.96
N ARG A 13 0.27 19.51 -1.48
CA ARG A 13 0.17 18.65 -2.67
C ARG A 13 0.62 19.35 -3.96
N ASP A 14 0.60 20.68 -3.96
CA ASP A 14 0.95 21.46 -5.15
C ASP A 14 2.46 21.70 -5.27
N ASP A 15 3.23 21.44 -4.22
CA ASP A 15 4.69 21.59 -4.21
C ASP A 15 5.37 20.72 -5.27
N LEU A 16 4.90 19.49 -5.46
CA LEU A 16 5.43 18.61 -6.50
C LEU A 16 4.65 18.74 -7.82
N ARG A 17 3.32 18.84 -7.72
CA ARG A 17 2.43 18.79 -8.88
C ARG A 17 2.46 20.05 -9.73
N VAL A 18 2.40 21.22 -9.08
CA VAL A 18 2.30 22.53 -9.74
C VAL A 18 3.64 23.26 -9.71
N ASN A 19 4.33 23.23 -8.57
CA ASN A 19 5.54 24.02 -8.36
C ASN A 19 6.83 23.22 -8.59
N GLY A 20 6.74 21.91 -8.86
CA GLY A 20 7.91 21.03 -8.99
C GLY A 20 8.96 21.54 -9.98
N GLU A 21 8.55 21.96 -11.18
CA GLU A 21 9.48 22.48 -12.20
C GLU A 21 10.07 23.85 -11.80
N LYS A 22 9.31 24.67 -11.06
CA LYS A 22 9.85 25.94 -10.51
C LYS A 22 10.94 25.66 -9.49
N HIS A 23 10.77 24.63 -8.65
CA HIS A 23 11.78 24.24 -7.68
C HIS A 23 13.06 23.71 -8.36
N VAL A 24 12.92 23.01 -9.50
CA VAL A 24 14.06 22.63 -10.34
C VAL A 24 14.74 23.86 -10.95
N ALA A 25 13.98 24.78 -11.55
CA ALA A 25 14.51 26.00 -12.17
C ALA A 25 15.22 26.91 -11.14
N SER A 26 14.72 26.95 -9.90
CA SER A 26 15.34 27.70 -8.80
C SER A 26 16.60 27.04 -8.21
N GLY A 27 16.95 25.82 -8.65
CA GLY A 27 18.09 25.07 -8.13
C GLY A 27 17.89 24.41 -6.77
N ARG A 28 16.69 24.48 -6.17
CA ARG A 28 16.39 23.86 -4.87
C ARG A 28 16.45 22.33 -4.91
N ILE A 29 16.01 21.75 -6.03
CA ILE A 29 16.05 20.31 -6.27
C ILE A 29 16.52 20.02 -7.69
N THR A 30 17.12 18.86 -7.90
CA THR A 30 17.47 18.37 -9.24
C THR A 30 16.26 17.74 -9.94
N PRO A 31 16.27 17.62 -11.28
CA PRO A 31 15.23 16.89 -12.02
C PRO A 31 15.07 15.44 -11.54
N ALA A 32 16.17 14.77 -11.19
CA ALA A 32 16.14 13.39 -10.67
C ALA A 32 15.46 13.31 -9.30
N GLN A 33 15.72 14.27 -8.40
CA GLN A 33 15.02 14.37 -7.13
C GLN A 33 13.52 14.63 -7.32
N LEU A 34 13.14 15.52 -8.25
CA LEU A 34 11.72 15.76 -8.55
C LEU A 34 11.02 14.48 -9.04
N ARG A 35 11.62 13.75 -9.97
CA ARG A 35 11.06 12.47 -10.45
C ARG A 35 10.91 11.45 -9.31
N ARG A 36 11.91 11.34 -8.44
CA ARG A 36 11.85 10.46 -7.28
C ARG A 36 10.74 10.87 -6.31
N LEU A 37 10.61 12.16 -6.00
CA LEU A 37 9.56 12.70 -5.12
C LEU A 37 8.16 12.45 -5.69
N LYS A 38 7.94 12.64 -6.99
CA LYS A 38 6.67 12.29 -7.67
C LYS A 38 6.35 10.80 -7.52
N ARG A 39 7.36 9.92 -7.58
CA ARG A 39 7.16 8.47 -7.35
C ARG A 39 6.86 8.11 -5.89
N TRP A 40 7.44 8.82 -4.92
CA TRP A 40 7.05 8.69 -3.51
C TRP A 40 5.58 9.04 -3.30
N GLU A 41 5.14 10.17 -3.87
CA GLU A 41 3.74 10.60 -3.79
C GLU A 41 2.80 9.58 -4.44
N ALA A 42 3.13 9.09 -5.64
CA ALA A 42 2.34 8.05 -6.31
C ALA A 42 2.27 6.73 -5.52
N ALA A 43 3.39 6.31 -4.91
CA ALA A 43 3.41 5.12 -4.04
C ALA A 43 2.54 5.32 -2.79
N HIS A 44 2.51 6.52 -2.23
CA HIS A 44 1.64 6.86 -1.10
C HIS A 44 0.16 6.81 -1.48
N TYR A 45 -0.25 7.41 -2.60
CA TYR A 45 -1.64 7.33 -3.07
C TYR A 45 -2.07 5.87 -3.27
N ASN A 46 -1.22 5.04 -3.88
CA ASN A 46 -1.51 3.62 -4.04
C ASN A 46 -1.69 2.91 -2.70
N ALA A 47 -0.88 3.23 -1.69
CA ALA A 47 -1.01 2.66 -0.35
C ALA A 47 -2.36 3.04 0.30
N VAL A 48 -2.79 4.30 0.15
CA VAL A 48 -4.08 4.78 0.67
C VAL A 48 -5.26 4.08 0.00
N GLU A 49 -5.24 3.95 -1.32
CA GLU A 49 -6.29 3.25 -2.09
C GLU A 49 -6.44 1.78 -1.66
N ASN A 50 -5.32 1.12 -1.35
CA ASN A 50 -5.30 -0.28 -0.96
C ASN A 50 -5.48 -0.52 0.54
N LEU A 51 -5.59 0.53 1.35
CA LEU A 51 -5.73 0.42 2.80
C LEU A 51 -7.10 -0.18 3.17
N ALA A 52 -8.16 0.22 2.48
CA ALA A 52 -9.52 -0.23 2.78
C ALA A 52 -9.69 -1.76 2.65
N ILE A 53 -9.18 -2.35 1.56
CA ILE A 53 -9.26 -3.81 1.34
C ILE A 53 -8.44 -4.59 2.38
N PHE A 54 -7.30 -4.03 2.82
CA PHE A 54 -6.49 -4.63 3.87
C PHE A 54 -7.21 -4.63 5.22
N ILE A 55 -7.74 -3.47 5.62
CA ILE A 55 -8.52 -3.34 6.85
C ILE A 55 -9.71 -4.31 6.81
N GLY A 56 -10.45 -4.35 5.71
CA GLY A 56 -11.57 -5.28 5.51
C GLY A 56 -11.14 -6.74 5.70
N ALA A 57 -10.07 -7.18 5.06
CA ALA A 57 -9.58 -8.55 5.18
C ALA A 57 -9.18 -8.93 6.61
N ILE A 58 -8.47 -8.05 7.32
CA ILE A 58 -8.03 -8.32 8.70
C ILE A 58 -9.22 -8.31 9.65
N LEU A 59 -10.13 -7.34 9.55
CA LEU A 59 -11.33 -7.30 10.39
C LEU A 59 -12.23 -8.52 10.16
N SER A 60 -12.45 -8.92 8.89
CA SER A 60 -13.23 -10.13 8.59
C SER A 60 -12.61 -11.38 9.21
N LEU A 61 -11.29 -11.55 9.15
CA LEU A 61 -10.62 -12.68 9.78
C LEU A 61 -10.79 -12.66 11.31
N GLN A 62 -10.58 -11.51 11.94
CA GLN A 62 -10.75 -11.33 13.39
C GLN A 62 -12.18 -11.66 13.82
N PHE A 63 -13.19 -11.12 13.12
CA PHE A 63 -14.60 -11.39 13.41
C PHE A 63 -15.04 -12.82 13.10
N SER A 64 -14.37 -13.51 12.18
CA SER A 64 -14.65 -14.93 11.93
C SER A 64 -14.11 -15.88 13.01
N GLY A 65 -13.36 -15.37 14.00
CA GLY A 65 -12.67 -16.19 14.98
C GLY A 65 -11.48 -16.96 14.39
N ALA A 66 -10.87 -16.45 13.31
CA ALA A 66 -9.72 -17.08 12.70
C ALA A 66 -8.52 -17.10 13.66
N SER A 67 -7.68 -18.13 13.57
CA SER A 67 -6.47 -18.20 14.40
C SER A 67 -5.56 -16.98 14.22
N ASN A 68 -4.95 -16.50 15.31
CA ASN A 68 -3.95 -15.43 15.27
C ASN A 68 -2.81 -15.71 14.29
N ARG A 69 -2.45 -16.99 14.10
CA ARG A 69 -1.44 -17.41 13.11
C ARG A 69 -1.87 -17.04 11.68
N LEU A 70 -3.14 -17.27 11.32
CA LEU A 70 -3.65 -16.93 10.00
C LEU A 70 -3.71 -15.41 9.81
N VAL A 71 -4.23 -14.69 10.80
CA VAL A 71 -4.31 -13.22 10.79
C VAL A 71 -2.92 -12.61 10.60
N ASN A 72 -1.95 -13.01 11.41
CA ASN A 72 -0.57 -12.52 11.33
C ASN A 72 0.11 -12.87 10.01
N ARG A 73 -0.19 -14.04 9.43
CA ARG A 73 0.34 -14.42 8.10
C ARG A 73 -0.22 -13.52 7.01
N VAL A 74 -1.53 -13.27 7.00
CA VAL A 74 -2.16 -12.37 6.01
C VAL A 74 -1.63 -10.94 6.17
N ALA A 75 -1.57 -10.44 7.41
CA ALA A 75 -1.04 -9.12 7.71
C ALA A 75 0.44 -8.98 7.31
N GLY A 76 1.28 -9.92 7.74
CA GLY A 76 2.71 -9.92 7.46
C GLY A 76 3.01 -9.98 5.97
N THR A 77 2.36 -10.88 5.23
CA THR A 77 2.55 -11.00 3.78
C THR A 77 2.09 -9.75 3.05
N TYR A 78 0.94 -9.17 3.42
CA TYR A 78 0.49 -7.91 2.82
C TYR A 78 1.47 -6.77 3.06
N LEU A 79 1.90 -6.56 4.31
CA LEU A 79 2.82 -5.48 4.67
C LEU A 79 4.18 -5.64 3.99
N ALA A 80 4.71 -6.86 3.93
CA ALA A 80 5.95 -7.15 3.21
C ALA A 80 5.81 -6.87 1.70
N ALA A 81 4.71 -7.30 1.09
CA ALA A 81 4.43 -7.03 -0.32
C ALA A 81 4.31 -5.53 -0.61
N ARG A 82 3.69 -4.74 0.30
CA ARG A 82 3.57 -3.28 0.16
C ARG A 82 4.90 -2.57 0.37
N ALA A 83 5.73 -3.02 1.31
CA ALA A 83 7.07 -2.47 1.49
C ALA A 83 7.94 -2.74 0.25
N ALA A 84 7.90 -3.95 -0.29
CA ALA A 84 8.59 -4.30 -1.53
C ALA A 84 8.09 -3.47 -2.73
N PHE A 85 6.77 -3.34 -2.86
CA PHE A 85 6.16 -2.51 -3.90
C PHE A 85 6.65 -1.06 -3.79
N ALA A 86 6.57 -0.44 -2.61
CA ALA A 86 6.97 0.95 -2.41
C ALA A 86 8.47 1.15 -2.70
N LEU A 87 9.33 0.25 -2.20
CA LEU A 87 10.77 0.29 -2.48
C LEU A 87 11.03 0.27 -3.99
N LEU A 88 10.48 -0.72 -4.69
CA LEU A 88 10.62 -0.85 -6.14
C LEU A 88 10.05 0.37 -6.87
N TYR A 89 8.90 0.91 -6.43
CA TYR A 89 8.27 2.07 -7.03
C TYR A 89 9.14 3.32 -6.94
N ILE A 90 9.80 3.52 -5.80
CA ILE A 90 10.59 4.71 -5.53
C ILE A 90 11.96 4.67 -6.21
N THR A 91 12.63 3.50 -6.18
CA THR A 91 14.06 3.40 -6.53
C THR A 91 14.34 2.99 -7.96
N VAL A 92 13.44 2.23 -8.59
CA VAL A 92 13.66 1.71 -9.94
C VAL A 92 13.18 2.70 -11.00
N GLU A 93 13.94 2.91 -12.06
CA GLU A 93 13.49 3.66 -13.26
C GLU A 93 13.41 2.76 -14.51
N ASP A 94 14.03 1.58 -14.47
CA ASP A 94 14.05 0.63 -15.58
C ASP A 94 12.68 -0.04 -15.79
N PRO A 95 12.08 0.06 -16.99
CA PRO A 95 10.83 -0.60 -17.34
C PRO A 95 10.82 -2.13 -17.14
N LYS A 96 11.96 -2.81 -17.33
CA LYS A 96 12.04 -4.27 -17.16
C LYS A 96 11.95 -4.67 -15.69
N LEU A 97 12.61 -3.90 -14.82
CA LEU A 97 12.54 -4.11 -13.37
C LEU A 97 11.21 -3.63 -12.77
N ALA A 98 10.45 -2.80 -13.50
CA ALA A 98 9.12 -2.36 -13.08
C ALA A 98 8.10 -3.50 -12.97
N TRP A 99 8.28 -4.63 -13.66
CA TRP A 99 7.44 -5.82 -13.50
C TRP A 99 7.44 -6.38 -12.07
N GLY A 100 8.55 -6.20 -11.33
CA GLY A 100 8.62 -6.57 -9.92
C GLY A 100 7.59 -5.82 -9.06
N ARG A 101 7.25 -4.58 -9.43
CA ARG A 101 6.18 -3.81 -8.77
C ARG A 101 4.83 -4.47 -9.00
N THR A 102 4.54 -4.87 -10.23
CA THR A 102 3.28 -5.53 -10.58
C THR A 102 3.11 -6.82 -9.79
N ILE A 103 4.17 -7.62 -9.68
CA ILE A 103 4.15 -8.85 -8.88
C ILE A 103 3.87 -8.53 -7.40
N ALA A 104 4.65 -7.63 -6.79
CA ALA A 104 4.47 -7.25 -5.39
C ALA A 104 3.07 -6.69 -5.11
N TRP A 105 2.53 -5.89 -6.03
CA TRP A 105 1.19 -5.33 -5.94
C TRP A 105 0.13 -6.44 -5.97
N TRP A 106 0.20 -7.38 -6.91
CA TRP A 106 -0.73 -8.50 -6.98
C TRP A 106 -0.61 -9.43 -5.77
N THR A 107 0.60 -9.69 -5.27
CA THR A 107 0.80 -10.48 -4.05
C THR A 107 0.02 -9.90 -2.87
N GLY A 108 0.06 -8.57 -2.67
CA GLY A 108 -0.70 -7.91 -1.62
C GLY A 108 -2.22 -8.04 -1.79
N ASN A 109 -2.72 -7.84 -3.01
CA ASN A 109 -4.14 -7.93 -3.32
C ASN A 109 -4.69 -9.36 -3.18
N ILE A 110 -4.00 -10.34 -3.76
CA ILE A 110 -4.36 -11.77 -3.66
C ILE A 110 -4.35 -12.22 -2.21
N THR A 111 -3.40 -11.73 -1.39
CA THR A 111 -3.34 -12.05 0.04
C THR A 111 -4.59 -11.55 0.79
N CYS A 112 -5.08 -10.35 0.48
CA CYS A 112 -6.31 -9.83 1.10
C CYS A 112 -7.54 -10.62 0.65
N ILE A 113 -7.65 -10.91 -0.65
CA ILE A 113 -8.74 -11.75 -1.20
C ILE A 113 -8.73 -13.13 -0.54
N TYR A 114 -7.55 -13.74 -0.41
CA TYR A 114 -7.38 -15.00 0.31
C TYR A 114 -7.87 -14.88 1.76
N GLY A 115 -7.50 -13.83 2.48
CA GLY A 115 -7.97 -13.58 3.85
C GLY A 115 -9.49 -13.50 3.95
N LEU A 116 -10.14 -12.75 3.05
CA LEU A 116 -11.60 -12.65 2.97
C LEU A 116 -12.26 -14.01 2.70
N VAL A 117 -11.71 -14.80 1.78
CA VAL A 117 -12.22 -16.15 1.49
C VAL A 117 -12.08 -17.08 2.70
N GLN A 118 -10.96 -17.02 3.43
CA GLN A 118 -10.79 -17.82 4.65
C GLN A 118 -11.78 -17.42 5.73
N ALA A 119 -12.00 -16.12 5.94
CA ALA A 119 -13.00 -15.63 6.89
C ALA A 119 -14.41 -16.12 6.53
N ALA A 120 -14.80 -16.04 5.25
CA ALA A 120 -16.09 -16.52 4.79
C ALA A 120 -16.27 -18.04 5.01
N LYS A 121 -15.25 -18.85 4.73
CA LYS A 121 -15.28 -20.29 5.02
C LYS A 121 -15.48 -20.57 6.50
N GLN A 122 -14.74 -19.88 7.36
CA GLN A 122 -14.83 -20.06 8.81
C GLN A 122 -16.23 -19.73 9.35
N LEU A 123 -16.82 -18.61 8.90
CA LEU A 123 -18.19 -18.23 9.24
C LEU A 123 -19.21 -19.27 8.77
N ASN A 124 -19.09 -19.73 7.52
CA ASN A 124 -20.03 -20.72 6.96
C ASN A 124 -19.93 -22.09 7.63
N HIS A 125 -18.73 -22.52 8.04
CA HIS A 125 -18.56 -23.73 8.85
C HIS A 125 -19.24 -23.59 10.22
N GLY A 126 -19.17 -22.42 10.86
CA GLY A 126 -19.89 -22.14 12.11
C GLY A 126 -21.40 -22.23 11.96
N VAL A 127 -21.94 -21.68 10.86
CA VAL A 127 -23.38 -21.77 10.52
C VAL A 127 -23.82 -23.22 10.31
N ALA A 128 -23.04 -24.02 9.56
CA ALA A 128 -23.35 -25.43 9.33
C ALA A 128 -23.24 -26.30 10.61
N ALA A 129 -22.39 -25.90 11.56
CA ALA A 129 -22.21 -26.59 12.84
C ALA A 129 -23.22 -26.18 13.92
N GLY A 130 -24.09 -25.21 13.66
CA GLY A 130 -25.07 -24.69 14.64
C GLY A 130 -24.44 -23.87 15.76
N THR A 131 -23.16 -23.52 15.66
CA THR A 131 -22.49 -22.65 16.62
C THR A 131 -22.73 -21.21 16.19
N THR A 132 -23.68 -20.54 16.84
CA THR A 132 -23.87 -19.09 16.68
C THR A 132 -22.58 -18.39 17.07
N ALA A 133 -22.08 -17.51 16.20
CA ALA A 133 -21.02 -16.57 16.54
C ALA A 133 -21.48 -15.74 17.74
N VAL A 134 -20.82 -15.90 18.89
CA VAL A 134 -21.01 -15.11 20.11
C VAL A 134 -19.93 -14.05 20.16
#